data_AF-A0A9P1H998-F1
#
_entry.id   AF-A0A9P1H998-F1
#
_cell.length_a   1.000
_cell.length_b   1.000
_cell.length_c   1.000
_cell.angle_alpha   90.00
_cell.angle_beta   90.00
_cell.angle_gamma   90.00
#
_symmetry.space_group_name_H-M   'P 1'
#
loop_
_entity.id
_entity.type
_entity.pdbx_description
1 polymer ?
#
loop_
_entity_poly.entity_id
_entity_poly.type
_entity_poly.pdbx_seq_one_letter_code
_entity_poly.pdbx_strand_id
1 'polypeptide(L)'
;MADPFEVRMRFTKQLQQLNASVTATQKAAQYALKYKDMDEDLHSCIVEQLEQNRNMNTRANIMYFIEQFLQLASKDGHTNYVRMMQRDIIRVVDAVAPDDGTGSANVQVVRRVLQGLCNKGFFQEDLVLEIEECLKDRPATFEDVRQIERRIEEDRERHKRLRETMWAVPTGPEDKPEWEKLWEETSDWGSDDDLMAKEEREMRGREWSSYCSHYAS
;
A
#
# COMPACT_ATOMS: atom_id res chain seq x y z
N MET A 1 -16.69 12.13 23.49
CA MET A 1 -16.37 13.00 22.33
C MET A 1 -14.86 12.99 22.19
N ALA A 2 -14.32 12.60 21.04
CA ALA A 2 -12.88 12.64 20.81
C ALA A 2 -12.43 14.09 20.58
N ASP A 3 -11.21 14.43 21.00
CA ASP A 3 -10.62 15.74 20.79
C ASP A 3 -10.33 15.97 19.29
N PRO A 4 -10.85 17.04 18.66
CA PRO A 4 -10.64 17.30 17.23
C PRO A 4 -9.16 17.42 16.85
N PHE A 5 -8.35 18.06 17.71
CA PHE A 5 -6.92 18.22 17.43
C PHE A 5 -6.18 16.88 17.42
N GLU A 6 -6.45 16.02 18.40
CA GLU A 6 -5.91 14.67 18.42
C GLU A 6 -6.34 13.85 17.19
N VAL A 7 -7.62 13.96 16.80
CA VAL A 7 -8.14 13.24 15.63
C VAL A 7 -7.41 13.66 14.36
N ARG A 8 -7.25 14.97 14.15
CA ARG A 8 -6.47 15.56 13.07
C ARG A 8 -5.03 15.07 13.06
N MET A 9 -4.32 15.20 14.18
CA MET A 9 -2.91 14.84 14.26
C MET A 9 -2.68 13.36 13.94
N ARG A 10 -3.54 12.47 14.44
CA ARG A 10 -3.48 11.04 14.14
C ARG A 10 -3.82 10.72 12.68
N PHE A 11 -4.79 11.41 12.09
CA PHE A 11 -5.15 11.20 10.69
C PHE A 11 -4.06 11.69 9.74
N THR A 12 -3.54 12.89 9.98
CA THR A 12 -2.39 13.45 9.25
C THR A 12 -1.19 12.51 9.28
N LYS A 13 -0.86 11.94 10.45
CA LYS A 13 0.21 10.94 10.56
C LYS A 13 -0.03 9.70 9.71
N GLN A 14 -1.28 9.21 9.65
CA GLN A 14 -1.62 8.08 8.79
C GLN A 14 -1.45 8.42 7.31
N LEU A 15 -1.93 9.59 6.87
CA LEU A 15 -1.78 10.06 5.49
C LEU A 15 -0.31 10.21 5.09
N GLN A 16 0.54 10.75 5.97
CA GLN A 16 1.98 10.88 5.74
C GLN A 16 2.71 9.55 5.54
N GLN A 17 2.20 8.49 6.20
CA GLN A 17 2.77 7.15 6.15
C GLN A 17 2.12 6.25 5.09
N LEU A 18 1.20 6.79 4.28
CA LEU A 18 0.57 6.03 3.21
C LEU A 18 1.60 5.56 2.19
N ASN A 19 1.50 4.27 1.89
CA ASN A 19 2.27 3.54 0.90
C ASN A 19 1.30 2.75 0.01
N ALA A 20 1.81 1.98 -0.96
CA ALA A 20 0.99 1.21 -1.88
C ALA A 20 0.19 0.05 -1.22
N SER A 21 0.39 -0.20 0.08
CA SER A 21 -0.32 -1.26 0.81
C SER A 21 -1.80 -0.94 0.97
N VAL A 22 -2.64 -1.87 0.49
CA VAL A 22 -4.08 -1.84 0.69
C VAL A 22 -4.45 -1.74 2.18
N THR A 23 -3.75 -2.44 3.06
CA THR A 23 -3.98 -2.39 4.52
C THR A 23 -3.80 -0.98 5.11
N ALA A 24 -2.80 -0.23 4.66
CA ALA A 24 -2.56 1.13 5.13
C ALA A 24 -3.70 2.07 4.69
N THR A 25 -4.11 1.94 3.43
CA THR A 25 -5.23 2.69 2.84
C THR A 25 -6.55 2.40 3.56
N GLN A 26 -6.85 1.11 3.80
CA GLN A 26 -8.07 0.69 4.50
C GLN A 26 -8.10 1.22 5.94
N LYS A 27 -6.98 1.15 6.67
CA LYS A 27 -6.88 1.65 8.04
C LYS A 27 -7.16 3.16 8.10
N ALA A 28 -6.57 3.94 7.20
CA ALA A 28 -6.82 5.38 7.12
C ALA A 28 -8.28 5.69 6.77
N ALA A 29 -8.89 4.95 5.85
CA ALA A 29 -10.27 5.15 5.44
C ALA A 29 -11.25 4.84 6.58
N GLN A 30 -11.04 3.71 7.27
CA GLN A 30 -11.83 3.34 8.46
C GLN A 30 -11.67 4.37 9.58
N TYR A 31 -10.48 4.93 9.76
CA TYR A 31 -10.25 5.98 10.74
C TYR A 31 -11.08 7.23 10.42
N ALA A 32 -11.11 7.68 9.17
CA ALA A 32 -11.92 8.82 8.76
C ALA A 32 -13.43 8.55 8.97
N LEU A 33 -13.92 7.37 8.58
CA LEU A 33 -15.33 6.99 8.75
C LEU A 33 -15.74 6.85 10.21
N LYS A 34 -14.83 6.40 11.09
CA LYS A 34 -15.06 6.36 12.53
C LYS A 34 -15.34 7.74 13.12
N TYR A 35 -14.76 8.79 12.54
CA TYR A 35 -14.87 10.17 12.99
C TYR A 35 -15.56 11.07 11.95
N LYS A 36 -16.54 10.52 11.21
CA LYS A 36 -17.25 11.22 10.13
C LYS A 36 -18.01 12.47 10.55
N ASP A 37 -18.26 12.67 11.84
CA ASP A 37 -18.81 13.92 12.39
C ASP A 37 -17.83 15.11 12.26
N MET A 38 -16.54 14.83 12.00
CA MET A 38 -15.47 15.80 11.78
C MET A 38 -14.97 15.77 10.32
N ASP A 39 -15.87 15.47 9.38
CA ASP A 39 -15.54 15.26 7.98
C ASP A 39 -14.90 16.46 7.29
N GLU A 40 -15.32 17.70 7.60
CA GLU A 40 -14.72 18.92 7.04
C GLU A 40 -13.23 19.06 7.41
N ASP A 41 -12.87 18.80 8.67
CA ASP A 41 -11.49 18.90 9.16
C ASP A 41 -10.64 17.75 8.61
N LEU A 42 -11.19 16.53 8.58
CA LEU A 42 -10.53 15.37 8.00
C LEU A 42 -10.32 15.53 6.48
N HIS A 43 -11.28 16.09 5.75
CA HIS A 43 -11.12 16.40 4.32
C HIS A 43 -10.04 17.47 4.11
N SER A 44 -10.02 18.49 4.97
CA SER A 44 -8.96 19.51 4.97
C SER A 44 -7.59 18.88 5.19
N CYS A 45 -7.46 17.88 6.07
CA CYS A 45 -6.21 17.14 6.25
C CYS A 45 -5.75 16.45 4.95
N ILE A 46 -6.68 15.86 4.18
CA ILE A 46 -6.35 15.20 2.89
C ILE A 46 -5.76 16.22 1.92
N VAL A 47 -6.45 17.35 1.73
CA VAL A 47 -6.03 18.41 0.81
C VAL A 47 -4.71 19.05 1.28
N GLU A 48 -4.57 19.35 2.56
CA GLU A 48 -3.32 19.87 3.15
C GLU A 48 -2.15 18.91 2.94
N GLN A 49 -2.34 17.61 3.15
CA GLN A 49 -1.28 16.62 2.91
C GLN A 49 -0.93 16.49 1.43
N LEU A 50 -1.87 16.70 0.52
CA LEU A 50 -1.56 16.77 -0.91
C LEU A 50 -0.78 18.04 -1.27
N GLU A 51 -1.17 19.19 -0.76
CA GLU A 51 -0.56 20.48 -1.10
C GLU A 51 0.83 20.66 -0.45
N GLN A 52 0.99 20.28 0.81
CA GLN A 52 2.19 20.59 1.62
C GLN A 52 3.27 19.49 1.59
N ASN A 53 2.91 18.22 1.35
CA ASN A 53 3.87 17.13 1.45
C ASN A 53 4.84 17.16 0.26
N ARG A 54 6.14 17.30 0.49
CA ARG A 54 7.14 17.34 -0.59
C ARG A 54 7.32 16.01 -1.33
N ASN A 55 6.84 14.90 -0.76
CA ASN A 55 6.99 13.58 -1.35
C ASN A 55 5.89 13.31 -2.39
N MET A 56 6.23 13.44 -3.67
CA MET A 56 5.31 13.17 -4.79
C MET A 56 4.76 11.74 -4.83
N ASN A 57 5.49 10.77 -4.25
CA ASN A 57 5.00 9.41 -4.15
C ASN A 57 3.87 9.30 -3.11
N THR A 58 4.02 9.96 -1.96
CA THR A 58 2.96 10.01 -0.96
C THR A 58 1.72 10.72 -1.52
N ARG A 59 1.88 11.78 -2.34
CA ARG A 59 0.75 12.41 -3.03
C ARG A 59 0.02 11.44 -3.97
N ALA A 60 0.75 10.63 -4.74
CA ALA A 60 0.17 9.57 -5.57
C ALA A 60 -0.57 8.50 -4.73
N ASN A 61 0.00 8.09 -3.60
CA ASN A 61 -0.66 7.15 -2.68
C ASN A 61 -1.93 7.74 -2.08
N ILE A 62 -1.94 9.03 -1.73
CA ILE A 62 -3.14 9.73 -1.27
C ILE A 62 -4.20 9.79 -2.39
N MET A 63 -3.81 9.99 -3.65
CA MET A 63 -4.73 9.94 -4.80
C MET A 63 -5.42 8.57 -4.91
N TYR A 64 -4.68 7.47 -4.82
CA TYR A 64 -5.27 6.12 -4.76
C TYR A 64 -6.15 5.90 -3.52
N PHE A 65 -5.74 6.45 -2.37
CA PHE A 65 -6.54 6.42 -1.15
C PHE A 65 -7.88 7.11 -1.34
N ILE A 66 -7.94 8.28 -2.00
CA ILE A 66 -9.20 9.01 -2.25
C ILE A 66 -10.21 8.13 -2.98
N GLU A 67 -9.79 7.40 -4.02
CA GLU A 67 -10.69 6.50 -4.75
C GLU A 67 -11.34 5.46 -3.84
N GLN A 68 -10.52 4.76 -3.05
CA GLN A 68 -10.98 3.71 -2.15
C GLN A 68 -11.82 4.29 -1.00
N PHE A 69 -11.41 5.45 -0.47
CA PHE A 69 -12.08 6.13 0.62
C PHE A 69 -13.47 6.61 0.22
N LEU A 70 -13.62 7.27 -0.93
CA LEU A 70 -14.93 7.71 -1.41
C LEU A 70 -15.87 6.54 -1.67
N GLN A 71 -15.36 5.42 -2.18
CA GLN A 71 -16.14 4.21 -2.33
C GLN A 71 -16.67 3.69 -0.99
N LEU A 72 -15.83 3.67 0.05
CA LEU A 72 -16.23 3.24 1.38
C LEU A 72 -17.19 4.24 2.05
N ALA A 73 -16.93 5.54 1.93
CA ALA A 73 -17.79 6.59 2.48
C ALA A 73 -19.18 6.58 1.85
N SER A 74 -19.26 6.40 0.53
CA SER A 74 -20.54 6.27 -0.18
C SER A 74 -21.32 5.04 0.27
N LYS A 75 -20.64 3.89 0.47
CA LYS A 75 -21.26 2.66 1.00
C LYS A 75 -21.74 2.82 2.45
N ASP A 76 -21.05 3.63 3.26
CA ASP A 76 -21.44 3.98 4.64
C ASP A 76 -22.58 5.02 4.68
N GLY A 77 -23.01 5.54 3.52
CA GLY A 77 -24.04 6.57 3.41
C GLY A 77 -23.55 8.00 3.68
N HIS A 78 -22.24 8.20 3.89
CA HIS A 78 -21.65 9.51 4.19
C HIS A 78 -21.19 10.23 2.93
N THR A 79 -22.14 10.79 2.17
CA THR A 79 -21.87 11.41 0.86
C THR A 79 -21.15 12.75 0.92
N ASN A 80 -20.95 13.34 2.11
CA ASN A 80 -20.34 14.66 2.23
C ASN A 80 -18.89 14.67 1.72
N TYR A 81 -18.12 13.59 1.97
CA TYR A 81 -16.78 13.43 1.41
C TYR A 81 -16.76 13.46 -0.12
N VAL A 82 -17.77 12.88 -0.78
CA VAL A 82 -17.89 12.91 -2.25
C VAL A 82 -18.11 14.34 -2.71
N ARG A 83 -19.01 15.10 -2.07
CA ARG A 83 -19.30 16.50 -2.43
C ARG A 83 -18.09 17.42 -2.25
N MET A 84 -17.40 17.30 -1.11
CA MET A 84 -16.20 18.07 -0.84
C MET A 84 -15.09 17.74 -1.84
N MET A 85 -14.93 16.46 -2.19
CA MET A 85 -13.94 16.05 -3.18
C MET A 85 -14.29 16.53 -4.60
N GLN A 86 -15.56 16.50 -4.99
CA GLN A 86 -16.01 17.07 -6.27
C GLN A 86 -15.66 18.56 -6.39
N ARG A 87 -15.84 19.33 -5.31
CA ARG A 87 -15.47 20.75 -5.26
C ARG A 87 -13.96 20.96 -5.40
N ASP A 88 -13.16 20.14 -4.73
CA ASP A 88 -11.71 20.36 -4.60
C ASP A 88 -10.87 19.54 -5.59
N ILE A 89 -11.48 18.82 -6.53
CA ILE A 89 -10.76 17.87 -7.41
C ILE A 89 -9.67 18.53 -8.25
N ILE A 90 -9.89 19.76 -8.73
CA ILE A 90 -8.88 20.50 -9.49
C ILE A 90 -7.65 20.77 -8.62
N ARG A 91 -7.86 21.22 -7.36
CA ARG A 91 -6.77 21.42 -6.39
C ARG A 91 -6.02 20.13 -6.08
N VAL A 92 -6.74 19.02 -5.96
CA VAL A 92 -6.16 17.69 -5.74
C VAL A 92 -5.30 17.26 -6.93
N VAL A 93 -5.80 17.45 -8.16
CA VAL A 93 -5.07 17.13 -9.39
C VAL A 93 -3.82 17.99 -9.51
N ASP A 94 -3.93 19.30 -9.32
CA ASP A 94 -2.81 20.25 -9.38
C ASP A 94 -1.76 19.95 -8.31
N ALA A 95 -2.17 19.47 -7.14
CA ALA A 95 -1.24 19.06 -6.09
C ALA A 95 -0.49 17.75 -6.44
N VAL A 96 -1.15 16.79 -7.10
CA VAL A 96 -0.56 15.48 -7.43
C VAL A 96 0.28 15.53 -8.71
N ALA A 97 -0.13 16.33 -9.69
CA ALA A 97 0.52 16.49 -10.99
C ALA A 97 0.54 17.97 -11.40
N PRO A 98 1.38 18.82 -10.76
CA PRO A 98 1.39 20.26 -11.03
C PRO A 98 1.87 20.61 -12.45
N ASP A 99 1.55 21.82 -12.89
CA ASP A 99 1.87 22.36 -14.23
C ASP A 99 3.39 22.56 -14.45
N ASP A 100 4.15 22.65 -13.37
CA ASP A 100 5.61 22.82 -13.39
C ASP A 100 6.39 21.55 -13.78
N GLY A 101 5.68 20.43 -13.98
CA GLY A 101 6.25 19.15 -14.36
C GLY A 101 6.81 18.32 -13.20
N THR A 102 6.81 18.81 -11.96
CA THR A 102 7.34 18.02 -10.81
C THR A 102 6.53 16.75 -10.48
N GLY A 103 5.32 16.65 -11.02
CA GLY A 103 4.43 15.50 -10.89
C GLY A 103 4.10 14.79 -12.20
N SER A 104 4.93 14.95 -13.25
CA SER A 104 4.70 14.28 -14.54
C SER A 104 4.67 12.74 -14.42
N ALA A 105 5.47 12.15 -13.53
CA ALA A 105 5.38 10.72 -13.18
C ALA A 105 3.99 10.28 -12.66
N ASN A 106 3.24 11.19 -12.05
CA ASN A 106 1.96 10.90 -11.44
C ASN A 106 0.76 11.12 -12.38
N VAL A 107 0.97 11.64 -13.60
CA VAL A 107 -0.13 11.92 -14.55
C VAL A 107 -0.95 10.65 -14.83
N GLN A 108 -0.29 9.50 -15.00
CA GLN A 108 -0.98 8.22 -15.22
C GLN A 108 -1.77 7.77 -13.99
N VAL A 109 -1.30 8.09 -12.78
CA VAL A 109 -2.02 7.83 -11.53
C VAL A 109 -3.30 8.63 -11.49
N VAL A 110 -3.21 9.93 -11.78
CA VAL A 110 -4.37 10.85 -11.81
C VAL A 110 -5.41 10.36 -12.81
N ARG A 111 -5.01 10.07 -14.05
CA ARG A 111 -5.93 9.55 -15.09
C ARG A 111 -6.64 8.28 -14.65
N ARG A 112 -5.88 7.29 -14.16
CA ARG A 112 -6.44 6.02 -13.71
C ARG A 112 -7.46 6.21 -12.58
N VAL A 113 -7.14 7.04 -11.60
CA VAL A 113 -8.02 7.29 -10.46
C VAL A 113 -9.27 8.06 -10.87
N LEU A 114 -9.15 9.10 -11.69
CA LEU A 114 -10.30 9.88 -12.19
C LEU A 114 -11.26 9.02 -13.01
N GLN A 115 -10.73 8.17 -13.91
CA GLN A 115 -11.54 7.19 -14.64
C GLN A 115 -12.22 6.20 -13.68
N GLY A 116 -11.49 5.71 -12.67
CA GLY A 116 -12.02 4.83 -11.63
C GLY A 116 -13.15 5.46 -10.82
N LEU A 117 -13.06 6.76 -10.54
CA LEU A 117 -14.06 7.55 -9.84
C LEU A 117 -15.28 7.86 -10.72
N CYS A 118 -15.06 8.17 -12.01
CA CYS A 118 -16.11 8.36 -13.02
C CYS A 118 -16.95 7.08 -13.22
N ASN A 119 -16.28 5.93 -13.39
CA ASN A 119 -16.94 4.62 -13.53
C ASN A 119 -17.80 4.24 -12.31
N LYS A 120 -17.49 4.81 -11.13
CA LYS A 120 -18.28 4.63 -9.90
C LYS A 120 -19.41 5.66 -9.75
N GLY A 121 -19.54 6.60 -10.68
CA GLY A 121 -20.54 7.66 -10.67
C GLY A 121 -20.24 8.80 -9.68
N PHE A 122 -18.99 8.93 -9.21
CA PHE A 122 -18.62 10.03 -8.31
C PHE A 122 -18.28 11.33 -9.04
N PHE A 123 -17.93 11.26 -10.32
CA PHE A 123 -17.60 12.42 -11.15
C PHE A 123 -18.31 12.32 -12.49
N GLN A 124 -18.57 13.48 -13.11
CA GLN A 124 -19.12 13.55 -14.46
C GLN A 124 -18.01 13.28 -15.48
N GLU A 125 -18.38 12.61 -16.56
CA GLU A 125 -17.46 12.27 -17.66
C GLU A 125 -16.86 13.53 -18.29
N ASP A 126 -17.66 14.57 -18.54
CA ASP A 126 -17.21 15.84 -19.13
C ASP A 126 -16.09 16.51 -18.32
N LEU A 127 -16.24 16.54 -16.99
CA LEU A 127 -15.22 17.09 -16.08
C LEU A 127 -13.92 16.29 -16.14
N VAL A 128 -14.02 14.97 -16.20
CA VAL A 128 -12.82 14.12 -16.28
C VAL A 128 -12.13 14.30 -17.62
N LEU A 129 -12.87 14.42 -18.72
CA LEU A 129 -12.33 14.69 -20.06
C LEU A 129 -11.58 16.03 -20.11
N GLU A 130 -12.16 17.09 -19.54
CA GLU A 130 -11.53 18.41 -19.45
C GLU A 130 -10.19 18.34 -18.70
N ILE A 131 -10.17 17.68 -17.53
CA ILE A 131 -8.94 17.48 -16.75
C ILE A 131 -7.92 16.66 -17.54
N GLU A 132 -8.35 15.58 -18.20
CA GLU A 132 -7.46 14.74 -19.00
C GLU A 132 -6.82 15.50 -20.16
N GLU A 133 -7.56 16.41 -20.79
CA GLU A 133 -7.06 17.29 -21.84
C GLU A 133 -5.97 18.23 -21.31
N CYS A 134 -6.19 18.88 -20.16
CA CYS A 134 -5.17 19.72 -19.50
C CYS A 134 -3.89 18.94 -19.10
N LEU A 135 -4.00 17.62 -18.90
CA LEU A 135 -2.87 16.75 -18.57
C LEU A 135 -2.11 16.21 -19.79
N LYS A 136 -2.63 16.36 -21.02
CA LYS A 136 -1.96 15.85 -22.24
C LYS A 136 -0.62 16.52 -22.50
N ASP A 137 -0.50 17.80 -22.14
CA ASP A 137 0.71 18.59 -22.35
C ASP A 137 1.85 18.27 -21.37
N ARG A 138 1.64 17.29 -20.47
CA ARG A 138 2.59 16.88 -19.42
C ARG A 138 3.12 15.47 -19.68
N PRO A 139 3.98 15.24 -20.70
CA PRO A 139 4.51 13.92 -20.96
C PRO A 139 5.44 13.47 -19.83
N ALA A 140 5.42 12.17 -19.54
CA ALA A 140 6.40 11.58 -18.63
C ALA A 140 7.81 11.76 -19.22
N THR A 141 8.69 12.35 -18.44
CA THR A 141 10.09 12.57 -18.77
C THR A 141 10.90 11.31 -18.49
N PHE A 142 12.10 11.21 -19.06
CA PHE A 142 13.04 10.13 -18.73
C PHE A 142 13.43 10.14 -17.23
N GLU A 143 13.41 11.30 -16.58
CA GLU A 143 13.65 11.41 -15.15
C GLU A 143 12.54 10.78 -14.31
N ASP A 144 11.29 10.85 -14.79
CA ASP A 144 10.16 10.16 -14.14
C ASP A 144 10.34 8.65 -14.15
N VAL A 145 10.82 8.09 -15.26
CA VAL A 145 11.10 6.65 -15.36
C VAL A 145 12.18 6.24 -14.37
N ARG A 146 13.27 7.01 -14.27
CA ARG A 146 14.33 6.77 -13.27
C ARG A 146 13.84 6.93 -11.83
N GLN A 147 12.91 7.85 -11.59
CA GLN A 147 12.29 8.01 -10.28
C GLN A 147 11.42 6.79 -9.93
N ILE A 148 10.65 6.27 -10.90
CA ILE A 148 9.85 5.05 -10.74
C ILE A 148 10.75 3.85 -10.44
N GLU A 149 11.83 3.65 -11.19
CA GLU A 149 12.79 2.57 -10.93
C GLU A 149 13.37 2.66 -9.51
N ARG A 150 13.74 3.88 -9.07
CA ARG A 150 14.24 4.11 -7.71
C ARG A 150 13.21 3.75 -6.66
N ARG A 151 11.93 4.09 -6.87
CA ARG A 151 10.81 3.71 -5.97
C ARG A 151 10.64 2.20 -5.90
N ILE A 152 10.73 1.51 -7.04
CA ILE A 152 10.62 0.04 -7.10
C ILE A 152 11.76 -0.60 -6.32
N GLU A 153 12.98 -0.11 -6.48
CA GLU A 153 14.16 -0.66 -5.80
C GLU A 153 14.14 -0.38 -4.29
N GLU A 154 13.72 0.81 -3.86
CA GLU A 154 13.54 1.15 -2.44
C GLU A 154 12.51 0.23 -1.76
N ASP A 155 11.38 -0.04 -2.43
CA ASP A 155 10.37 -0.94 -1.88
C ASP A 155 10.86 -2.40 -1.85
N ARG A 156 11.58 -2.83 -2.90
CA ARG A 156 12.24 -4.14 -2.94
C ARG A 156 13.20 -4.32 -1.77
N GLU A 157 14.10 -3.38 -1.53
CA GLU A 157 15.08 -3.46 -0.45
C GLU A 157 14.40 -3.35 0.94
N ARG A 158 13.34 -2.56 1.08
CA ARG A 158 12.54 -2.52 2.32
C ARG A 158 11.92 -3.89 2.61
N HIS A 159 11.30 -4.51 1.62
CA HIS A 159 10.68 -5.84 1.78
C HIS A 159 11.71 -6.92 2.09
N LYS A 160 12.88 -6.84 1.47
CA LYS A 160 14.01 -7.71 1.75
C LYS A 160 14.45 -7.59 3.21
N ARG A 161 14.69 -6.37 3.72
CA ARG A 161 15.05 -6.12 5.13
C ARG A 161 14.01 -6.63 6.13
N LEU A 162 12.72 -6.47 5.82
CA LEU A 162 11.65 -7.01 6.68
C LEU A 162 11.71 -8.54 6.81
N ARG A 163 12.16 -9.24 5.76
CA ARG A 163 12.30 -10.71 5.77
C ARG A 163 13.64 -11.19 6.33
N GLU A 164 14.68 -10.34 6.33
CA GLU A 164 16.02 -10.68 6.84
C GLU A 164 16.00 -11.11 8.31
N THR A 165 15.08 -10.60 9.13
CA THR A 165 14.95 -10.94 10.55
C THR A 165 13.81 -11.92 10.86
N MET A 166 13.05 -12.36 9.85
CA MET A 166 11.85 -13.20 10.06
C MET A 166 12.20 -14.58 10.63
N TRP A 167 13.34 -15.15 10.21
CA TRP A 167 13.85 -16.43 10.70
C TRP A 167 14.65 -16.30 12.01
N ALA A 168 14.93 -15.08 12.50
CA ALA A 168 15.70 -14.89 13.71
C ALA A 168 14.93 -15.40 14.94
N VAL A 169 15.63 -16.12 15.81
CA VAL A 169 15.13 -16.59 17.10
C VAL A 169 15.83 -15.78 18.20
N PRO A 170 15.09 -15.12 19.12
CA PRO A 170 15.69 -14.38 20.22
C PRO A 170 16.53 -15.29 21.11
N THR A 171 17.74 -14.86 21.50
CA THR A 171 18.56 -15.55 22.50
C THR A 171 18.27 -15.00 23.90
N GLY A 172 17.93 -15.85 24.86
CA GLY A 172 17.69 -15.49 26.25
C GLY A 172 18.26 -16.54 27.23
N PRO A 173 18.69 -16.13 28.45
CA PRO A 173 19.27 -17.04 29.44
C PRO A 173 18.24 -17.93 30.16
N GLU A 174 16.96 -17.56 30.14
CA GLU A 174 15.84 -18.30 30.75
C GLU A 174 14.64 -18.31 29.78
N ASP A 175 13.88 -19.41 29.82
CA ASP A 175 12.84 -19.88 28.88
C ASP A 175 13.33 -20.19 27.46
N LYS A 176 12.93 -21.35 26.92
CA LYS A 176 13.39 -21.96 25.65
C LYS A 176 12.67 -21.31 24.46
N PRO A 177 13.09 -20.14 23.98
CA PRO A 177 12.28 -19.32 23.09
C PRO A 177 12.21 -19.91 21.67
N GLU A 178 13.23 -20.69 21.28
CA GLU A 178 13.24 -21.49 20.06
C GLU A 178 12.15 -22.57 20.08
N TRP A 179 11.98 -23.25 21.21
CA TRP A 179 11.07 -24.38 21.32
C TRP A 179 9.61 -23.92 21.36
N GLU A 180 9.33 -22.82 22.05
CA GLU A 180 8.00 -22.20 22.07
C GLU A 180 7.61 -21.69 20.68
N LYS A 181 8.50 -20.94 20.01
CA LYS A 181 8.27 -20.47 18.64
C LYS A 181 8.01 -21.64 17.68
N LEU A 182 8.83 -22.70 17.75
CA LEU A 182 8.61 -23.90 16.94
C LEU A 182 7.24 -24.52 17.25
N TRP A 183 6.89 -24.71 18.51
CA TRP A 183 5.63 -25.34 18.90
C TRP A 183 4.40 -24.56 18.44
N GLU A 184 4.46 -23.23 18.49
CA GLU A 184 3.37 -22.35 18.04
C GLU A 184 3.28 -22.22 16.51
N GLU A 185 4.41 -22.22 15.80
CA GLU A 185 4.47 -21.97 14.35
C GLU A 185 4.50 -23.25 13.50
N THR A 186 4.68 -24.43 14.11
CA THR A 186 4.69 -25.70 13.38
C THR A 186 3.35 -25.92 12.69
N SER A 187 3.37 -26.01 11.37
CA SER A 187 2.18 -26.36 10.58
C SER A 187 1.81 -27.83 10.76
N ASP A 188 0.55 -28.15 10.49
CA ASP A 188 0.11 -29.54 10.38
C ASP A 188 0.87 -30.27 9.25
N TRP A 189 1.00 -31.58 9.39
CA TRP A 189 1.61 -32.45 8.39
C TRP A 189 0.85 -32.41 7.07
N GLY A 190 1.57 -32.20 5.96
CA GLY A 190 1.02 -32.08 4.61
C GLY A 190 1.67 -33.04 3.60
N SER A 191 1.18 -32.98 2.36
CA SER A 191 1.72 -33.78 1.25
C SER A 191 3.17 -33.46 0.90
N ASP A 192 3.60 -32.22 1.15
CA ASP A 192 4.97 -31.78 0.90
C ASP A 192 5.95 -32.43 1.89
N ASP A 193 5.51 -32.69 3.13
CA ASP A 193 6.32 -33.42 4.12
C ASP A 193 6.51 -34.88 3.71
N ASP A 194 5.46 -35.54 3.19
CA ASP A 194 5.55 -36.90 2.64
C ASP A 194 6.52 -36.97 1.44
N LEU A 195 6.46 -35.98 0.55
CA LEU A 195 7.35 -35.88 -0.60
C LEU A 195 8.80 -35.67 -0.14
N MET A 196 9.02 -34.72 0.77
CA MET A 196 10.35 -34.42 1.33
C MET A 196 10.95 -35.66 2.01
N ALA A 197 10.16 -36.39 2.80
CA ALA A 197 10.60 -37.62 3.47
C ALA A 197 10.97 -38.72 2.46
N LYS A 198 10.20 -38.86 1.38
CA LYS A 198 10.49 -39.84 0.32
C LYS A 198 11.77 -39.47 -0.44
N GLU A 199 11.93 -38.21 -0.84
CA GLU A 199 13.12 -37.72 -1.54
C GLU A 199 14.38 -37.87 -0.68
N GLU A 200 14.29 -37.55 0.63
CA GLU A 200 15.39 -37.73 1.57
C GLU A 200 15.77 -39.21 1.74
N ARG A 201 14.78 -40.11 1.81
CA ARG A 201 15.01 -41.57 1.85
C ARG A 201 15.70 -42.09 0.59
N GLU A 202 15.26 -41.64 -0.58
CA GLU A 202 15.87 -42.02 -1.85
C GLU A 202 17.31 -41.47 -1.98
N MET A 203 17.54 -40.21 -1.58
CA MET A 203 18.88 -39.63 -1.53
C MET A 203 19.82 -40.40 -0.60
N ARG A 204 19.40 -40.64 0.66
CA ARG A 204 20.17 -41.45 1.61
C ARG A 204 20.46 -42.83 1.05
N GLY A 205 19.48 -43.48 0.43
CA GLY A 205 19.65 -44.81 -0.16
C GLY A 205 20.69 -44.82 -1.29
N ARG A 206 20.68 -43.80 -2.17
CA ARG A 206 21.70 -43.63 -3.22
C ARG A 206 23.09 -43.42 -2.64
N GLU A 207 23.21 -42.55 -1.64
CA GLU A 207 24.50 -42.24 -1.00
C GLU A 207 25.05 -43.47 -0.27
N TRP A 208 24.24 -44.16 0.53
CA TRP A 208 24.69 -45.34 1.28
C TRP A 208 25.07 -46.51 0.38
N SER A 209 24.36 -46.69 -0.74
CA SER A 209 24.74 -47.67 -1.78
C SER A 209 26.11 -47.38 -2.40
N SER A 210 26.54 -46.12 -2.41
CA SER A 210 27.86 -45.75 -2.92
C SER A 210 29.00 -46.05 -1.93
N TYR A 211 28.71 -46.08 -0.62
CA TYR A 211 29.69 -46.37 0.44
C TYR A 211 29.75 -47.85 0.84
N CYS A 212 28.66 -48.62 0.68
CA CYS A 212 28.61 -50.02 1.09
C CYS A 212 27.90 -50.90 0.04
N SER A 213 28.63 -51.86 -0.53
CA SER A 213 28.13 -52.80 -1.55
C SER A 213 27.05 -53.77 -1.04
N HIS A 214 26.88 -53.92 0.28
CA HIS A 214 25.87 -54.79 0.89
C HIS A 214 24.53 -54.08 1.13
N TYR A 215 24.43 -52.77 0.89
CA TYR A 215 23.19 -52.04 1.11
C TYR A 215 22.12 -52.31 0.03
N ALA A 216 22.57 -52.80 -1.13
CA ALA A 216 21.70 -53.13 -2.26
C ALA A 216 21.24 -54.60 -2.31
N SER A 217 21.57 -55.42 -1.29
CA SER A 217 21.18 -56.84 -1.19
C SER A 217 20.11 -57.08 -0.15
#